data_AF-A0A662LSB3-F1
#
_entry.id   AF-A0A662LSB3-F1
#
_cell.length_a   1.000
_cell.length_b   1.000
_cell.length_c   1.000
_cell.angle_alpha   90.00
_cell.angle_beta   90.00
_cell.angle_gamma   90.00
#
_symmetry.space_group_name_H-M   'P 1'
#
loop_
_entity.id
_entity.type
_entity.pdbx_description
1 polymer ?
#
loop_
_entity_poly.entity_id
_entity_poly.type
_entity_poly.pdbx_seq_one_letter_code
_entity_poly.pdbx_strand_id
1 'polypeptide(L)'
;RFLEKMKRILYILEAKIGTPVDVEFASDGEHLYFLQCRPQSQGRGITRKQIPKNININRKIFSANKYVTTSQLENIEYLVYVVPEEYSALKSREEMQKVASIVNKLNQKLPKRKFILMGPGRWGSRGDVKLGVPVNYGNINNTALLVEIAKTKGEYTPELSFGTHFFQDLVEADIKYLPLYPDDAKTIFNESILLNTKNYLEKILPKNKNYQNVIKLIKSSDLLEGGTLSIIMDGDANEALAFLSPPDHWNWRLQKVEELAEEIDPELYGIETLYLIGSTKSGTAGPSSDIDLIVHFKGTKDQKEQLIEWFEEQSKKLGKENQKRTGVQIDDLLDVHFITDEDIQKNTSWATHITSPYMNVRKIMLKQKADGD
;
A
#
# COMPACT_ATOMS: atom_id res chain seq x y z
N ARG A 1 23.86 -10.73 -28.95
CA ARG A 1 22.98 -10.94 -30.12
C ARG A 1 21.49 -11.05 -29.76
N PHE A 2 21.05 -12.00 -28.92
CA PHE A 2 19.63 -12.12 -28.51
C PHE A 2 19.09 -10.87 -27.82
N LEU A 3 19.77 -10.38 -26.76
CA LEU A 3 19.33 -9.22 -25.99
C LEU A 3 19.18 -7.96 -26.85
N GLU A 4 20.09 -7.71 -27.79
CA GLU A 4 20.01 -6.58 -28.70
C GLU A 4 18.87 -6.72 -29.70
N LYS A 5 18.64 -7.94 -30.21
CA LYS A 5 17.49 -8.25 -31.09
C LYS A 5 16.17 -7.99 -30.36
N MET A 6 16.03 -8.48 -29.12
CA MET A 6 14.83 -8.26 -28.30
C MET A 6 14.63 -6.79 -27.95
N LYS A 7 15.69 -6.08 -27.52
CA LYS A 7 15.61 -4.63 -27.27
C LYS A 7 15.10 -3.86 -28.48
N ARG A 8 15.61 -4.18 -29.67
CA ARG A 8 15.19 -3.53 -30.91
C ARG A 8 13.74 -3.85 -31.27
N ILE A 9 13.31 -5.08 -31.06
CA ILE A 9 11.90 -5.47 -31.31
C ILE A 9 10.97 -4.76 -30.33
N LEU A 10 11.27 -4.79 -29.03
CA LEU A 10 10.47 -4.12 -27.99
C LEU A 10 10.35 -2.61 -28.28
N TYR A 11 11.44 -1.95 -28.68
CA TYR A 11 11.43 -0.55 -29.08
C TYR A 11 10.49 -0.27 -30.27
N ILE A 12 10.52 -1.12 -31.30
CA ILE A 12 9.64 -0.99 -32.46
C ILE A 12 8.17 -1.19 -32.06
N LEU A 13 7.89 -2.21 -31.25
CA LEU A 13 6.54 -2.53 -30.80
C LEU A 13 5.98 -1.39 -29.93
N GLU A 14 6.75 -0.89 -28.96
CA GLU A 14 6.39 0.25 -28.12
C GLU A 14 6.11 1.49 -28.96
N ALA A 15 7.00 1.84 -29.90
CA ALA A 15 6.83 3.00 -30.76
C ALA A 15 5.58 2.91 -31.67
N LYS A 16 5.18 1.69 -32.07
CA LYS A 16 4.00 1.48 -32.93
C LYS A 16 2.69 1.39 -32.16
N ILE A 17 2.72 0.82 -30.96
CA ILE A 17 1.55 0.67 -30.10
C ILE A 17 1.27 1.95 -29.29
N GLY A 18 2.30 2.76 -29.05
CA GLY A 18 2.18 4.03 -28.31
C GLY A 18 2.27 3.87 -26.80
N THR A 19 2.53 2.65 -26.32
CA THR A 19 2.76 2.32 -24.91
C THR A 19 3.82 1.23 -24.81
N PRO A 20 4.50 1.07 -23.66
CA PRO A 20 5.31 -0.12 -23.39
C PRO A 20 4.50 -1.40 -23.67
N VAL A 21 5.19 -2.48 -24.03
CA VAL A 21 4.56 -3.74 -24.42
C VAL A 21 5.11 -4.91 -23.61
N ASP A 22 4.22 -5.83 -23.28
CA ASP A 22 4.54 -7.15 -22.77
C ASP A 22 4.54 -8.16 -23.92
N VAL A 23 5.54 -9.04 -23.98
CA VAL A 23 5.69 -10.03 -25.05
C VAL A 23 6.03 -11.42 -24.51
N GLU A 24 5.23 -12.42 -24.88
CA GLU A 24 5.58 -13.82 -24.70
C GLU A 24 6.21 -14.35 -25.98
N PHE A 25 7.33 -15.07 -25.85
CA PHE A 25 8.05 -15.61 -26.99
C PHE A 25 8.59 -17.01 -26.70
N ALA A 26 8.79 -17.79 -27.77
CA ALA A 26 9.57 -19.02 -27.75
C ALA A 26 10.79 -18.86 -28.66
N SER A 27 11.84 -19.65 -28.41
CA SER A 27 13.05 -19.64 -29.22
C SER A 27 13.62 -21.06 -29.32
N ASP A 28 13.96 -21.49 -30.53
CA ASP A 28 14.71 -22.73 -30.78
C ASP A 28 16.24 -22.51 -30.80
N GLY A 29 16.67 -21.25 -30.61
CA GLY A 29 18.07 -20.82 -30.63
C GLY A 29 18.49 -20.14 -31.94
N GLU A 30 17.74 -20.37 -33.02
CA GLU A 30 17.95 -19.75 -34.33
C GLU A 30 16.81 -18.76 -34.66
N HIS A 31 15.58 -19.19 -34.42
CA HIS A 31 14.35 -18.46 -34.66
C HIS A 31 13.72 -17.99 -33.34
N LEU A 32 13.04 -16.85 -33.43
CA LEU A 32 12.28 -16.26 -32.34
C LEU A 32 10.81 -16.21 -32.77
N TYR A 33 9.94 -16.83 -31.98
CA TYR A 33 8.51 -16.93 -32.24
C TYR A 33 7.77 -16.06 -31.23
N PHE A 34 6.99 -15.08 -31.68
CA PHE A 34 6.11 -14.32 -30.80
C PHE A 34 4.82 -15.09 -30.56
N LEU A 35 4.55 -15.39 -29.30
CA LEU A 35 3.33 -16.06 -28.86
C LEU A 35 2.26 -15.04 -28.46
N GLN A 36 2.70 -13.91 -27.91
CA GLN A 36 1.81 -12.85 -27.47
C GLN A 36 2.51 -11.49 -27.48
N CYS A 37 1.76 -10.43 -27.78
CA CYS A 37 2.16 -9.05 -27.61
C CYS A 37 0.96 -8.25 -27.11
N ARG A 38 1.08 -7.61 -25.96
CA ARG A 38 0.00 -6.83 -25.34
C ARG A 38 0.49 -5.43 -24.97
N PRO A 39 -0.29 -4.37 -25.18
CA PRO A 39 -0.01 -3.06 -24.59
C PRO A 39 0.03 -3.20 -23.07
N GLN A 40 1.06 -2.65 -22.44
CA GLN A 40 1.20 -2.64 -20.99
C GLN A 40 0.44 -1.44 -20.41
N SER A 41 -0.39 -1.72 -19.42
CA SER A 41 -1.06 -0.68 -18.62
C SER A 41 -0.01 0.18 -17.90
N GLN A 42 -0.05 1.49 -18.11
CA GLN A 42 0.82 2.43 -17.41
C GLN A 42 0.21 2.81 -16.06
N GLY A 43 0.93 2.54 -14.98
CA GLY A 43 0.67 3.22 -13.71
C GLY A 43 0.95 4.71 -13.87
N ARG A 44 -0.06 5.56 -13.70
CA ARG A 44 0.08 7.01 -13.82
C ARG A 44 1.04 7.56 -12.75
N GLY A 45 1.97 8.43 -13.16
CA GLY A 45 2.54 9.47 -12.28
C GLY A 45 3.47 9.02 -11.15
N ILE A 46 4.19 7.90 -11.26
CA ILE A 46 5.17 7.51 -10.24
C ILE A 46 6.31 8.53 -10.22
N THR A 47 6.32 9.38 -9.19
CA THR A 47 7.39 10.36 -9.00
C THR A 47 8.56 9.66 -8.36
N ARG A 48 9.70 9.61 -9.05
CA ARG A 48 10.93 9.02 -8.51
C ARG A 48 11.33 9.74 -7.22
N LYS A 49 11.49 8.97 -6.13
CA LYS A 49 12.09 9.46 -4.88
C LYS A 49 13.43 8.78 -4.66
N GLN A 50 14.43 9.57 -4.29
CA GLN A 50 15.74 9.04 -3.92
C GLN A 50 15.66 8.27 -2.61
N ILE A 51 16.47 7.22 -2.49
CA ILE A 51 16.59 6.47 -1.24
C ILE A 51 17.20 7.38 -0.15
N PRO A 52 16.54 7.53 1.01
CA PRO A 52 17.08 8.32 2.11
C PRO A 52 18.37 7.70 2.66
N LYS A 53 19.44 8.48 2.69
CA LYS A 53 20.76 8.02 3.16
C LYS A 53 20.86 7.93 4.69
N ASN A 54 20.13 8.80 5.41
CA ASN A 54 20.29 9.01 6.85
C ASN A 54 19.23 8.27 7.70
N ILE A 55 18.83 7.06 7.30
CA ILE A 55 17.94 6.22 8.13
C ILE A 55 18.79 5.43 9.12
N ASN A 56 18.44 5.50 10.40
CA ASN A 56 19.07 4.69 11.45
C ASN A 56 18.98 3.19 11.09
N ILE A 57 20.09 2.46 11.26
CA ILE A 57 20.18 1.04 10.90
C ILE A 57 19.09 0.18 11.56
N ASN A 58 18.71 0.51 12.80
CA ASN A 58 17.67 -0.21 13.56
C ASN A 58 16.26 0.02 13.00
N ARG A 59 16.09 1.01 12.12
CA ARG A 59 14.83 1.30 11.44
C ARG A 59 14.77 0.70 10.04
N LYS A 60 15.87 0.18 9.49
CA LYS A 60 15.88 -0.50 8.19
C LYS A 60 15.37 -1.93 8.39
N ILE A 61 14.44 -2.40 7.54
CA ILE A 61 13.94 -3.79 7.60
C ILE A 61 14.61 -4.63 6.52
N PHE A 62 14.56 -4.16 5.27
CA PHE A 62 15.27 -4.79 4.17
C PHE A 62 15.69 -3.78 3.10
N SER A 63 16.71 -4.12 2.31
CA SER A 63 17.07 -3.42 1.08
C SER A 63 17.13 -4.39 -0.09
N ALA A 64 17.07 -3.88 -1.32
CA ALA A 64 17.35 -4.65 -2.53
C ALA A 64 18.23 -3.84 -3.46
N ASN A 65 18.99 -4.51 -4.31
CA ASN A 65 19.96 -3.89 -5.23
C ASN A 65 19.98 -4.57 -6.60
N LYS A 66 18.94 -5.37 -6.91
CA LYS A 66 18.82 -6.17 -8.13
C LYS A 66 17.36 -6.20 -8.57
N TYR A 67 17.15 -6.01 -9.87
CA TYR A 67 15.85 -6.15 -10.53
C TYR A 67 14.74 -5.31 -9.87
N VAL A 68 15.09 -4.11 -9.41
CA VAL A 68 14.15 -3.20 -8.74
C VAL A 68 13.38 -2.38 -9.77
N THR A 69 12.07 -2.26 -9.59
CA THR A 69 11.21 -1.35 -10.36
C THR A 69 10.96 -0.05 -9.59
N THR A 70 10.67 1.06 -10.27
CA THR A 70 10.37 2.33 -9.60
C THR A 70 8.98 2.32 -8.94
N SER A 71 8.92 2.56 -7.63
CA SER A 71 7.67 2.66 -6.88
C SER A 71 7.89 3.28 -5.49
N GLN A 72 6.80 3.74 -4.88
CA GLN A 72 6.79 4.13 -3.48
C GLN A 72 5.59 3.54 -2.76
N LEU A 73 5.81 3.10 -1.52
CA LEU A 73 4.80 2.62 -0.60
C LEU A 73 5.00 3.32 0.73
N GLU A 74 3.91 3.85 1.29
CA GLU A 74 3.88 4.50 2.59
C GLU A 74 2.77 3.86 3.43
N ASN A 75 2.85 3.98 4.75
CA ASN A 75 1.80 3.55 5.66
C ASN A 75 1.42 2.07 5.56
N ILE A 76 2.42 1.20 5.40
CA ILE A 76 2.23 -0.23 5.53
C ILE A 76 2.15 -0.58 7.03
N GLU A 77 1.02 -1.13 7.44
CA GLU A 77 0.70 -1.45 8.83
C GLU A 77 1.05 -2.89 9.22
N TYR A 78 1.08 -3.79 8.23
CA TYR A 78 1.33 -5.22 8.48
C TYR A 78 2.37 -5.82 7.54
N LEU A 79 3.18 -6.72 8.08
CA LEU A 79 4.05 -7.61 7.31
C LEU A 79 3.55 -9.04 7.51
N VAL A 80 3.28 -9.73 6.40
CA VAL A 80 3.00 -11.17 6.41
C VAL A 80 4.25 -11.87 5.88
N TYR A 81 5.02 -12.43 6.80
CA TYR A 81 6.29 -13.10 6.49
C TYR A 81 6.14 -14.61 6.58
N VAL A 82 6.24 -15.30 5.43
CA VAL A 82 6.36 -16.76 5.36
C VAL A 82 7.85 -17.09 5.50
N VAL A 83 8.22 -17.70 6.62
CA VAL A 83 9.61 -17.99 6.98
C VAL A 83 10.18 -19.06 6.03
N PRO A 84 11.19 -18.77 5.21
CA PRO A 84 11.73 -19.69 4.20
C PRO A 84 12.15 -21.05 4.77
N GLU A 85 12.88 -21.05 5.89
CA GLU A 85 13.39 -22.27 6.53
C GLU A 85 12.25 -23.18 6.97
N GLU A 86 11.30 -22.61 7.74
CA GLU A 86 10.15 -23.33 8.30
C GLU A 86 9.20 -23.80 7.20
N TYR A 87 9.02 -23.01 6.14
CA TYR A 87 8.23 -23.40 4.98
C TYR A 87 8.85 -24.59 4.25
N SER A 88 10.17 -24.56 4.02
CA SER A 88 10.90 -25.65 3.36
C SER A 88 10.92 -26.95 4.17
N ALA A 89 10.74 -26.85 5.49
CA ALA A 89 10.70 -27.98 6.43
C ALA A 89 9.34 -28.68 6.48
N LEU A 90 8.28 -28.10 5.89
CA LEU A 90 6.97 -28.74 5.79
C LEU A 90 7.08 -30.06 5.01
N LYS A 91 6.43 -31.11 5.53
CA LYS A 91 6.62 -32.48 5.06
C LYS A 91 5.76 -32.80 3.85
N SER A 92 4.60 -32.15 3.74
CA SER A 92 3.58 -32.48 2.76
C SER A 92 3.15 -31.28 1.90
N ARG A 93 2.71 -31.58 0.67
CA ARG A 93 2.05 -30.61 -0.21
C ARG A 93 0.77 -30.05 0.41
N GLU A 94 0.07 -30.84 1.23
CA GLU A 94 -1.14 -30.40 1.93
C GLU A 94 -0.85 -29.28 2.94
N GLU A 95 0.23 -29.39 3.72
CA GLU A 95 0.66 -28.32 4.62
C GLU A 95 1.06 -27.05 3.86
N MET A 96 1.74 -27.18 2.72
CA MET A 96 2.09 -26.05 1.85
C MET A 96 0.86 -25.37 1.24
N GLN A 97 -0.15 -26.15 0.85
CA GLN A 97 -1.46 -25.64 0.43
C GLN A 97 -2.21 -24.97 1.60
N LYS A 98 -2.03 -25.48 2.82
CA LYS A 98 -2.59 -24.84 4.01
C LYS A 98 -1.97 -23.48 4.28
N VAL A 99 -0.67 -23.29 4.03
CA VAL A 99 -0.03 -21.98 4.07
C VAL A 99 -0.66 -21.02 3.06
N ALA A 100 -0.85 -21.44 1.79
CA ALA A 100 -1.53 -20.62 0.78
C ALA A 100 -2.96 -20.24 1.21
N SER A 101 -3.70 -21.18 1.82
CA SER A 101 -5.02 -20.93 2.40
C SER A 101 -4.98 -19.89 3.54
N ILE A 102 -3.94 -19.92 4.40
CA ILE A 102 -3.76 -18.94 5.47
C ILE A 102 -3.43 -17.57 4.89
N VAL A 103 -2.52 -17.50 3.92
CA VAL A 103 -2.19 -16.27 3.19
C VAL A 103 -3.45 -15.64 2.60
N ASN A 104 -4.30 -16.44 1.93
CA ASN A 104 -5.58 -15.96 1.41
C ASN A 104 -6.48 -15.39 2.52
N LYS A 105 -6.62 -16.09 3.66
CA LYS A 105 -7.43 -15.59 4.78
C LYS A 105 -6.91 -14.28 5.35
N LEU A 106 -5.59 -14.10 5.42
CA LEU A 106 -4.97 -12.84 5.82
C LEU A 106 -5.24 -11.75 4.78
N ASN A 107 -5.07 -12.07 3.50
CA ASN A 107 -5.38 -11.17 2.38
C ASN A 107 -6.83 -10.65 2.41
N GLN A 108 -7.79 -11.47 2.85
CA GLN A 108 -9.19 -11.06 3.01
C GLN A 108 -9.48 -10.28 4.31
N LYS A 109 -8.65 -10.41 5.35
CA LYS A 109 -8.90 -9.81 6.67
C LYS A 109 -8.12 -8.52 6.94
N LEU A 110 -6.97 -8.37 6.31
CA LEU A 110 -6.11 -7.19 6.50
C LEU A 110 -6.61 -6.02 5.63
N PRO A 111 -6.41 -4.77 6.06
CA PRO A 111 -6.84 -3.62 5.28
C PRO A 111 -6.13 -3.58 3.92
N LYS A 112 -6.90 -3.35 2.85
CA LYS A 112 -6.42 -3.34 1.47
C LYS A 112 -5.25 -2.36 1.31
N ARG A 113 -4.18 -2.80 0.65
CA ARG A 113 -2.94 -2.02 0.41
C ARG A 113 -2.24 -1.49 1.67
N LYS A 114 -2.56 -2.01 2.86
CA LYS A 114 -1.86 -1.68 4.12
C LYS A 114 -0.97 -2.81 4.64
N PHE A 115 -0.70 -3.82 3.82
CA PHE A 115 0.17 -4.92 4.19
C PHE A 115 1.01 -5.41 3.03
N ILE A 116 2.18 -5.97 3.33
CA ILE A 116 3.05 -6.64 2.36
C ILE A 116 3.09 -8.14 2.60
N LEU A 117 3.23 -8.90 1.53
CA LEU A 117 3.47 -10.35 1.57
C LEU A 117 4.94 -10.59 1.26
N MET A 118 5.62 -11.37 2.10
CA MET A 118 7.03 -11.71 1.94
C MET A 118 7.20 -13.20 2.16
N GLY A 119 7.94 -13.90 1.29
CA GLY A 119 8.15 -15.34 1.49
C GLY A 119 9.07 -16.00 0.47
N PRO A 120 9.33 -17.30 0.62
CA PRO A 120 10.35 -18.01 -0.16
C PRO A 120 9.97 -18.11 -1.63
N GLY A 121 10.96 -17.88 -2.49
CA GLY A 121 10.97 -18.19 -3.92
C GLY A 121 9.69 -17.79 -4.67
N ARG A 122 9.18 -18.68 -5.53
CA ARG A 122 8.11 -18.34 -6.49
C ARG A 122 6.73 -18.37 -5.87
N TRP A 123 6.04 -17.23 -5.89
CA TRP A 123 4.62 -17.17 -5.56
C TRP A 123 3.81 -17.46 -6.83
N GLY A 124 2.94 -18.46 -6.79
CA GLY A 124 2.20 -18.91 -7.98
C GLY A 124 2.69 -20.19 -8.64
N SER A 125 3.70 -20.84 -8.07
CA SER A 125 4.20 -22.12 -8.60
C SER A 125 3.13 -23.21 -8.51
N ARG A 126 2.80 -23.82 -9.66
CA ARG A 126 1.98 -25.04 -9.73
C ARG A 126 2.80 -26.34 -9.63
N GLY A 127 4.13 -26.22 -9.77
CA GLY A 127 5.09 -27.32 -9.83
C GLY A 127 5.78 -27.57 -8.48
N ASP A 128 7.06 -27.21 -8.37
CA ASP A 128 7.84 -27.41 -7.15
C ASP A 128 7.45 -26.41 -6.05
N VAL A 129 6.42 -26.78 -5.30
CA VAL A 129 5.87 -26.00 -4.19
C VAL A 129 6.79 -25.94 -2.97
N LYS A 130 7.89 -26.72 -2.92
CA LYS A 130 8.85 -26.58 -1.80
C LYS A 130 9.67 -25.30 -1.90
N LEU A 131 9.77 -24.76 -3.10
CA LEU A 131 10.60 -23.63 -3.46
C LEU A 131 9.79 -22.34 -3.62
N GLY A 132 8.51 -22.35 -3.24
CA GLY A 132 7.61 -21.24 -3.51
C GLY A 132 6.21 -21.43 -2.93
N VAL A 133 5.49 -20.35 -2.65
CA VAL A 133 4.15 -20.44 -2.06
C VAL A 133 3.09 -20.68 -3.15
N PRO A 134 2.27 -21.76 -3.07
CA PRO A 134 1.33 -22.14 -4.13
C PRO A 134 0.02 -21.35 -4.03
N VAL A 135 0.13 -20.03 -4.17
CA VAL A 135 -1.02 -19.11 -4.23
C VAL A 135 -1.53 -18.93 -5.66
N ASN A 136 -2.75 -18.42 -5.82
CA ASN A 136 -3.20 -17.76 -7.04
C ASN A 136 -3.36 -16.25 -6.80
N TYR A 137 -3.61 -15.47 -7.85
CA TYR A 137 -3.80 -14.02 -7.74
C TYR A 137 -4.86 -13.62 -6.69
N GLY A 138 -6.00 -14.31 -6.66
CA GLY A 138 -7.07 -14.06 -5.68
C GLY A 138 -6.65 -14.25 -4.22
N ASN A 139 -5.53 -14.94 -3.96
CA ASN A 139 -4.97 -15.09 -2.61
C ASN A 139 -4.09 -13.92 -2.17
N ILE A 140 -3.68 -13.04 -3.09
CA ILE A 140 -2.71 -11.97 -2.84
C ILE A 140 -3.17 -10.58 -3.30
N ASN A 141 -4.35 -10.48 -3.93
CA ASN A 141 -4.83 -9.28 -4.61
C ASN A 141 -5.05 -8.03 -3.74
N ASN A 142 -5.03 -8.12 -2.41
CA ASN A 142 -5.15 -6.98 -1.49
C ASN A 142 -3.80 -6.49 -0.93
N THR A 143 -2.69 -7.18 -1.19
CA THR A 143 -1.36 -6.75 -0.72
C THR A 143 -0.85 -5.51 -1.44
N ALA A 144 -0.05 -4.68 -0.79
CA ALA A 144 0.59 -3.52 -1.42
C ALA A 144 1.87 -3.91 -2.19
N LEU A 145 2.57 -4.93 -1.69
CA LEU A 145 3.84 -5.40 -2.24
C LEU A 145 3.98 -6.90 -2.01
N LEU A 146 4.34 -7.60 -3.08
CA LEU A 146 4.79 -8.97 -3.04
C LEU A 146 6.32 -9.02 -3.07
N VAL A 147 6.94 -9.56 -2.02
CA VAL A 147 8.38 -9.77 -1.92
C VAL A 147 8.71 -11.25 -2.04
N GLU A 148 9.39 -11.61 -3.11
CA GLU A 148 9.91 -12.97 -3.29
C GLU A 148 11.35 -13.05 -2.77
N ILE A 149 11.59 -13.98 -1.86
CA ILE A 149 12.86 -14.08 -1.15
C ILE A 149 13.67 -15.25 -1.69
N ALA A 150 14.80 -14.92 -2.31
CA ALA A 150 15.80 -15.86 -2.80
C ALA A 150 16.87 -16.12 -1.73
N LYS A 151 16.50 -16.86 -0.68
CA LYS A 151 17.42 -17.24 0.39
C LYS A 151 18.13 -18.56 0.06
N THR A 152 19.45 -18.56 0.17
CA THR A 152 20.34 -19.64 -0.24
C THR A 152 20.36 -20.74 0.81
N LYS A 153 20.27 -21.99 0.37
CA LYS A 153 20.35 -23.18 1.23
C LYS A 153 21.38 -24.14 0.64
N GLY A 154 22.53 -24.26 1.32
CA GLY A 154 23.67 -25.00 0.77
C GLY A 154 24.17 -24.33 -0.51
N GLU A 155 24.26 -25.09 -1.60
CA GLU A 155 24.66 -24.56 -2.92
C GLU A 155 23.48 -24.05 -3.77
N TYR A 156 22.26 -24.12 -3.24
CA TYR A 156 21.05 -23.81 -4.00
C TYR A 156 20.44 -22.47 -3.59
N THR A 157 20.32 -21.55 -4.55
CA THR A 157 19.53 -20.31 -4.43
C THR A 157 18.26 -20.48 -5.27
N PRO A 158 17.05 -20.31 -4.69
CA PRO A 158 15.82 -20.52 -5.44
C PRO A 158 15.64 -19.45 -6.52
N GLU A 159 15.21 -19.89 -7.70
CA GLU A 159 14.84 -18.99 -8.78
C GLU A 159 13.52 -18.27 -8.49
N LEU A 160 13.48 -16.96 -8.72
CA LEU A 160 12.29 -16.14 -8.52
C LEU A 160 11.40 -16.13 -9.77
N SER A 161 10.14 -15.77 -9.60
CA SER A 161 9.19 -15.66 -10.72
C SER A 161 9.22 -14.27 -11.35
N PHE A 162 9.79 -13.28 -10.67
CA PHE A 162 9.72 -11.87 -11.06
C PHE A 162 8.29 -11.33 -11.17
N GLY A 163 7.33 -11.99 -10.50
CA GLY A 163 5.90 -11.66 -10.58
C GLY A 163 5.25 -12.05 -11.90
N THR A 164 5.99 -12.66 -12.83
CA THR A 164 5.53 -12.99 -14.20
C THR A 164 4.27 -13.85 -14.23
N HIS A 165 4.09 -14.73 -13.23
CA HIS A 165 2.89 -15.57 -13.09
C HIS A 165 1.58 -14.78 -12.93
N PHE A 166 1.65 -13.54 -12.47
CA PHE A 166 0.52 -12.67 -12.21
C PHE A 166 0.73 -11.26 -12.76
N PHE A 167 1.70 -11.07 -13.68
CA PHE A 167 2.25 -9.75 -13.96
C PHE A 167 1.18 -8.72 -14.34
N GLN A 168 0.28 -9.09 -15.25
CA GLN A 168 -0.82 -8.22 -15.67
C GLN A 168 -1.78 -7.93 -14.52
N ASP A 169 -2.17 -8.94 -13.74
CA ASP A 169 -3.01 -8.75 -12.56
C ASP A 169 -2.36 -7.81 -11.53
N LEU A 170 -1.05 -7.94 -11.30
CA LEU A 170 -0.30 -7.10 -10.36
C LEU A 170 -0.23 -5.65 -10.85
N VAL A 171 0.05 -5.44 -12.13
CA VAL A 171 0.10 -4.09 -12.75
C VAL A 171 -1.27 -3.43 -12.69
N GLU A 172 -2.34 -4.14 -13.07
CA GLU A 172 -3.71 -3.61 -13.06
C GLU A 172 -4.20 -3.28 -11.65
N ALA A 173 -3.83 -4.10 -10.67
CA ALA A 173 -4.22 -3.90 -9.28
C ALA A 173 -3.31 -2.93 -8.52
N ASP A 174 -2.29 -2.38 -9.16
CA ASP A 174 -1.24 -1.56 -8.54
C ASP A 174 -0.52 -2.25 -7.37
N ILE A 175 -0.32 -3.57 -7.49
CA ILE A 175 0.45 -4.36 -6.53
C ILE A 175 1.90 -4.36 -6.97
N LYS A 176 2.77 -3.87 -6.07
CA LYS A 176 4.20 -3.79 -6.37
C LYS A 176 4.84 -5.16 -6.22
N TYR A 177 5.97 -5.33 -6.88
CA TYR A 177 6.74 -6.56 -6.82
C TYR A 177 8.20 -6.24 -6.51
N LEU A 178 8.84 -7.02 -5.64
CA LEU A 178 10.25 -6.87 -5.31
C LEU A 178 10.93 -8.23 -5.11
N PRO A 179 11.97 -8.56 -5.90
CA PRO A 179 12.84 -9.68 -5.59
C PRO A 179 13.84 -9.28 -4.50
N LEU A 180 13.99 -10.12 -3.48
CA LEU A 180 14.92 -9.92 -2.37
C LEU A 180 15.95 -11.05 -2.34
N TYR A 181 17.24 -10.68 -2.26
CA TYR A 181 18.36 -11.62 -2.18
C TYR A 181 19.11 -11.38 -0.86
N PRO A 182 18.68 -12.00 0.26
CA PRO A 182 19.24 -11.72 1.58
C PRO A 182 20.73 -12.04 1.73
N ASP A 183 21.24 -13.03 1.00
CA ASP A 183 22.63 -13.49 1.10
C ASP A 183 23.61 -12.63 0.28
N ASP A 184 23.12 -11.63 -0.46
CA ASP A 184 23.99 -10.65 -1.10
C ASP A 184 24.59 -9.72 -0.03
N ALA A 185 25.91 -9.56 -0.02
CA ALA A 185 26.63 -8.78 1.00
C ALA A 185 26.20 -7.30 1.07
N LYS A 186 25.57 -6.75 0.02
CA LYS A 186 25.06 -5.38 -0.01
C LYS A 186 23.58 -5.28 0.40
N THR A 187 22.91 -6.42 0.61
CA THR A 187 21.52 -6.48 1.05
C THR A 187 21.45 -6.38 2.57
N ILE A 188 20.60 -5.49 3.06
CA ILE A 188 20.17 -5.47 4.45
C ILE A 188 18.95 -6.38 4.54
N PHE A 189 18.95 -7.32 5.47
CA PHE A 189 17.75 -8.07 5.84
C PHE A 189 17.75 -8.34 7.33
N ASN A 190 17.04 -7.51 8.09
CA ASN A 190 16.94 -7.61 9.55
C ASN A 190 15.90 -8.65 9.96
N GLU A 191 16.08 -9.88 9.51
CA GLU A 191 15.16 -11.00 9.71
C GLU A 191 14.91 -11.31 11.19
N SER A 192 15.95 -11.19 12.02
CA SER A 192 15.85 -11.42 13.46
C SER A 192 14.79 -10.55 14.12
N ILE A 193 14.63 -9.31 13.67
CA ILE A 193 13.57 -8.42 14.14
C ILE A 193 12.20 -9.01 13.79
N LEU A 194 12.02 -9.50 12.56
CA LEU A 194 10.76 -10.11 12.10
C LEU A 194 10.43 -11.40 12.89
N LEU A 195 11.43 -12.23 13.16
CA LEU A 195 11.25 -13.50 13.86
C LEU A 195 10.92 -13.32 15.34
N ASN A 196 11.53 -12.32 15.99
CA ASN A 196 11.40 -12.04 17.42
C ASN A 196 10.23 -11.11 17.77
N THR A 197 9.66 -10.41 16.78
CA THR A 197 8.49 -9.56 17.01
C THR A 197 7.23 -10.41 17.24
N LYS A 198 6.30 -9.86 18.02
CA LYS A 198 5.02 -10.48 18.33
C LYS A 198 4.28 -10.93 17.07
N ASN A 199 3.87 -12.19 17.05
CA ASN A 199 3.07 -12.76 15.96
C ASN A 199 1.57 -12.61 16.25
N TYR A 200 0.84 -11.90 15.39
CA TYR A 200 -0.61 -11.70 15.50
C TYR A 200 -1.43 -12.79 14.81
N LEU A 201 -0.81 -13.81 14.22
CA LEU A 201 -1.51 -14.84 13.46
C LEU A 201 -2.61 -15.52 14.29
N GLU A 202 -2.32 -15.94 15.52
CA GLU A 202 -3.31 -16.57 16.39
C GLU A 202 -4.45 -15.63 16.78
N LYS A 203 -4.16 -14.33 16.95
CA LYS A 203 -5.20 -13.34 17.27
C LYS A 203 -6.18 -13.16 16.11
N ILE A 204 -5.70 -13.13 14.87
CA ILE A 204 -6.55 -12.92 13.68
C ILE A 204 -7.17 -14.22 13.17
N LEU A 205 -6.42 -15.32 13.23
CA LEU A 205 -6.79 -16.65 12.75
C LEU A 205 -6.53 -17.72 13.82
N PRO A 206 -7.35 -17.80 14.90
CA PRO A 206 -7.11 -18.71 16.02
C PRO A 206 -7.02 -20.19 15.61
N LYS A 207 -7.82 -20.59 14.61
CA LYS A 207 -7.83 -21.97 14.06
C LYS A 207 -6.53 -22.35 13.34
N ASN A 208 -5.63 -21.38 13.10
CA ASN A 208 -4.38 -21.56 12.36
C ASN A 208 -3.13 -21.39 13.25
N LYS A 209 -3.28 -21.40 14.59
CA LYS A 209 -2.17 -21.22 15.55
C LYS A 209 -0.98 -22.16 15.35
N ASN A 210 -1.20 -23.36 14.82
CA ASN A 210 -0.14 -24.35 14.58
C ASN A 210 0.86 -23.92 13.48
N TYR A 211 0.54 -22.87 12.71
CA TYR A 211 1.40 -22.33 11.65
C TYR A 211 2.18 -21.08 12.08
N GLN A 212 2.19 -20.71 13.37
CA GLN A 212 2.88 -19.51 13.88
C GLN A 212 4.40 -19.50 13.68
N ASN A 213 5.01 -20.68 13.56
CA ASN A 213 6.43 -20.80 13.24
C ASN A 213 6.68 -20.51 11.75
N VAL A 214 5.76 -20.94 10.87
CA VAL A 214 5.88 -20.79 9.41
C VAL A 214 5.46 -19.40 8.94
N ILE A 215 4.43 -18.80 9.55
CA ILE A 215 3.86 -17.52 9.13
C ILE A 215 3.89 -16.55 10.31
N LYS A 216 4.64 -15.47 10.14
CA LYS A 216 4.71 -14.32 11.06
C LYS A 216 3.82 -13.22 10.52
N LEU A 217 2.71 -12.94 11.22
CA LEU A 217 1.93 -11.73 10.99
C LEU A 217 2.38 -10.66 11.98
N ILE A 218 3.04 -9.62 11.48
CA ILE A 218 3.68 -8.58 12.29
C ILE A 218 2.96 -7.27 12.05
N LYS A 219 2.78 -6.48 13.12
CA LYS A 219 2.36 -5.08 13.01
C LYS A 219 3.58 -4.17 12.96
N SER A 220 3.60 -3.22 12.04
CA SER A 220 4.65 -2.21 11.96
C SER A 220 4.77 -1.38 13.24
N SER A 221 3.65 -1.16 13.95
CA SER A 221 3.60 -0.47 15.25
C SER A 221 4.36 -1.17 16.38
N ASP A 222 4.61 -2.48 16.24
CA ASP A 222 5.36 -3.26 17.22
C ASP A 222 6.86 -3.27 16.89
N LEU A 223 7.24 -2.84 15.68
CA LEU A 223 8.63 -2.66 15.24
C LEU A 223 9.16 -1.26 15.59
N LEU A 224 8.28 -0.25 15.49
CA LEU A 224 8.50 1.11 15.93
C LEU A 224 7.19 1.60 16.52
N GLU A 225 7.20 2.08 17.76
CA GLU A 225 5.98 2.47 18.47
C GLU A 225 5.15 3.49 17.66
N GLY A 226 3.92 3.10 17.33
CA GLY A 226 2.99 3.85 16.48
C GLY A 226 3.43 4.05 15.02
N GLY A 227 4.61 3.55 14.64
CA GLY A 227 5.19 3.69 13.31
C GLY A 227 4.56 2.80 12.25
N THR A 228 4.91 3.10 11.00
CA THR A 228 4.52 2.32 9.82
C THR A 228 5.75 1.95 9.00
N LEU A 229 5.63 0.97 8.11
CA LEU A 229 6.68 0.64 7.16
C LEU A 229 6.51 1.50 5.90
N SER A 230 7.60 2.08 5.44
CA SER A 230 7.71 2.76 4.14
C SER A 230 8.70 1.99 3.27
N ILE A 231 8.39 1.87 1.97
CA ILE A 231 9.29 1.26 0.98
C ILE A 231 9.49 2.24 -0.17
N ILE A 232 10.74 2.58 -0.45
CA ILE A 232 11.14 3.33 -1.62
C ILE A 232 11.87 2.37 -2.56
N MET A 233 11.43 2.31 -3.81
CA MET A 233 12.04 1.51 -4.86
C MET A 233 12.43 2.46 -6.00
N ASP A 234 13.73 2.59 -6.25
CA ASP A 234 14.30 3.41 -7.31
C ASP A 234 14.84 2.47 -8.39
N GLY A 235 14.06 2.27 -9.46
CA GLY A 235 14.43 1.37 -10.55
C GLY A 235 15.59 1.90 -11.40
N ASP A 236 15.80 3.22 -11.47
CA ASP A 236 16.92 3.82 -12.19
C ASP A 236 18.24 3.56 -11.44
N ALA A 237 18.20 3.71 -10.10
CA ALA A 237 19.34 3.35 -9.25
C ALA A 237 19.46 1.83 -9.08
N ASN A 238 18.42 1.08 -9.42
CA ASN A 238 18.25 -0.35 -9.14
C ASN A 238 18.43 -0.66 -7.65
N GLU A 239 17.86 0.18 -6.79
CA GLU A 239 17.93 0.07 -5.34
C GLU A 239 16.53 0.17 -4.71
N ALA A 240 16.29 -0.57 -3.63
CA ALA A 240 15.11 -0.40 -2.78
C ALA A 240 15.50 -0.37 -1.30
N LEU A 241 14.73 0.36 -0.50
CA LEU A 241 14.86 0.39 0.95
C LEU A 241 13.48 0.36 1.60
N ALA A 242 13.26 -0.64 2.44
CA ALA A 242 12.14 -0.70 3.37
C ALA A 242 12.60 -0.29 4.77
N PHE A 243 11.96 0.72 5.33
CA PHE A 243 12.32 1.28 6.63
C PHE A 243 11.09 1.72 7.42
N LEU A 244 11.21 1.64 8.75
CA LEU A 244 10.20 2.11 9.68
C LEU A 244 10.20 3.63 9.70
N SER A 245 9.04 4.20 9.42
CA SER A 245 8.74 5.61 9.54
C SER A 245 7.99 5.86 10.85
N PRO A 246 8.23 6.99 11.53
CA PRO A 246 7.44 7.37 12.70
C PRO A 246 5.96 7.49 12.29
N PRO A 247 5.04 7.47 13.26
CA PRO A 247 3.62 7.57 12.95
C PRO A 247 3.32 8.75 12.02
N ASP A 248 2.75 8.45 10.86
CA ASP A 248 2.35 9.47 9.89
C ASP A 248 0.97 10.01 10.28
N HIS A 249 0.96 10.93 11.25
CA HIS A 249 -0.27 11.43 11.86
C HIS A 249 -1.13 12.25 10.88
N TRP A 250 -0.50 12.98 9.97
CA TRP A 250 -1.20 13.82 8.99
C TRP A 250 -1.79 12.98 7.85
N ASN A 251 -1.08 11.98 7.32
CA ASN A 251 -1.60 11.20 6.20
C ASN A 251 -2.76 10.31 6.62
N TRP A 252 -2.75 9.80 7.86
CA TRP A 252 -3.93 9.13 8.41
C TRP A 252 -5.14 10.07 8.51
N ARG A 253 -4.96 11.29 9.04
CA ARG A 253 -6.05 12.29 9.10
C ARG A 253 -6.58 12.58 7.70
N LEU A 254 -5.69 12.75 6.73
CA LEU A 254 -6.07 12.94 5.34
C LEU A 254 -6.87 11.75 4.77
N GLN A 255 -6.43 10.52 5.00
CA GLN A 255 -7.17 9.32 4.59
C GLN A 255 -8.55 9.25 5.24
N LYS A 256 -8.68 9.67 6.52
CA LYS A 256 -9.98 9.75 7.18
C LYS A 256 -10.89 10.81 6.58
N VAL A 257 -10.35 11.94 6.13
CA VAL A 257 -11.12 12.93 5.36
C VAL A 257 -11.61 12.34 4.03
N GLU A 258 -10.78 11.56 3.34
CA GLU A 258 -11.14 10.90 2.08
C GLU A 258 -12.22 9.81 2.31
N GLU A 259 -12.11 9.00 3.36
CA GLU A 259 -13.14 8.03 3.77
C GLU A 259 -14.48 8.73 4.10
N LEU A 260 -14.45 9.82 4.86
CA LEU A 260 -15.66 10.62 5.17
C LEU A 260 -16.31 11.16 3.89
N ALA A 261 -15.51 11.61 2.92
CA ALA A 261 -16.00 12.13 1.65
C ALA A 261 -16.65 11.06 0.75
N GLU A 262 -16.26 9.79 0.91
CA GLU A 262 -16.90 8.65 0.23
C GLU A 262 -18.20 8.21 0.91
N GLU A 263 -18.30 8.36 2.23
CA GLU A 263 -19.47 7.98 3.04
C GLU A 263 -20.58 9.05 3.02
N ILE A 264 -20.21 10.33 2.98
CA ILE A 264 -21.16 11.44 3.08
C ILE A 264 -21.94 11.65 1.77
N ASP A 265 -23.25 11.83 1.88
CA ASP A 265 -24.11 12.16 0.75
C ASP A 265 -24.28 13.69 0.64
N PRO A 266 -23.66 14.34 -0.36
CA PRO A 266 -23.71 15.80 -0.47
C PRO A 266 -25.12 16.33 -0.78
N GLU A 267 -25.95 15.60 -1.51
CA GLU A 267 -27.33 16.03 -1.83
C GLU A 267 -28.21 15.94 -0.58
N LEU A 268 -28.10 14.82 0.15
CA LEU A 268 -28.86 14.58 1.37
C LEU A 268 -28.61 15.69 2.40
N TYR A 269 -27.35 16.09 2.55
CA TYR A 269 -26.92 17.06 3.55
C TYR A 269 -26.76 18.50 3.03
N GLY A 270 -27.05 18.78 1.75
CA GLY A 270 -26.96 20.13 1.19
C GLY A 270 -25.55 20.71 1.15
N ILE A 271 -24.55 19.86 0.87
CA ILE A 271 -23.13 20.22 0.78
C ILE A 271 -22.77 20.52 -0.68
N GLU A 272 -22.34 21.74 -0.95
CA GLU A 272 -21.83 22.13 -2.27
C GLU A 272 -20.37 21.69 -2.45
N THR A 273 -19.53 21.92 -1.44
CA THR A 273 -18.11 21.54 -1.48
C THR A 273 -17.56 21.37 -0.06
N LEU A 274 -16.69 20.37 0.10
CA LEU A 274 -15.89 20.16 1.31
C LEU A 274 -14.44 20.59 1.06
N TYR A 275 -13.86 21.34 1.99
CA TYR A 275 -12.46 21.77 1.97
C TYR A 275 -11.74 21.32 3.24
N LEU A 276 -10.48 20.94 3.08
CA LEU A 276 -9.55 20.60 4.15
C LEU A 276 -8.52 21.72 4.32
N ILE A 277 -8.27 22.13 5.56
CA ILE A 277 -7.27 23.14 5.91
C ILE A 277 -6.34 22.64 7.03
N GLY A 278 -5.56 23.58 7.58
CA GLY A 278 -4.78 23.34 8.80
C GLY A 278 -3.65 22.33 8.65
N SER A 279 -3.29 21.73 9.79
CA SER A 279 -2.09 20.90 9.92
C SER A 279 -2.15 19.62 9.09
N THR A 280 -3.36 19.10 8.84
CA THR A 280 -3.57 17.92 7.98
C THR A 280 -3.32 18.27 6.51
N LYS A 281 -3.79 19.43 6.03
CA LYS A 281 -3.51 19.92 4.67
C LYS A 281 -2.02 20.21 4.45
N SER A 282 -1.33 20.77 5.43
CA SER A 282 0.10 21.13 5.33
C SER A 282 1.06 19.97 5.58
N GLY A 283 0.56 18.79 5.95
CA GLY A 283 1.38 17.61 6.23
C GLY A 283 2.17 17.70 7.55
N THR A 284 1.72 18.53 8.48
CA THR A 284 2.40 18.79 9.77
C THR A 284 1.59 18.35 10.98
N ALA A 285 0.45 17.68 10.78
CA ALA A 285 -0.38 17.21 11.89
C ALA A 285 0.37 16.20 12.77
N GLY A 286 0.20 16.33 14.08
CA GLY A 286 0.74 15.45 15.11
C GLY A 286 -0.33 14.54 15.72
N PRO A 287 0.00 13.76 16.77
CA PRO A 287 -0.93 12.84 17.42
C PRO A 287 -2.11 13.55 18.09
N SER A 288 -1.91 14.79 18.54
CA SER A 288 -2.90 15.63 19.21
C SER A 288 -3.62 16.61 18.29
N SER A 289 -3.34 16.59 16.98
CA SER A 289 -3.98 17.52 16.04
C SER A 289 -5.43 17.13 15.74
N ASP A 290 -6.27 18.11 15.51
CA ASP A 290 -7.60 17.98 14.91
C ASP A 290 -7.52 17.90 13.37
N ILE A 291 -8.68 17.79 12.74
CA ILE A 291 -8.91 17.85 11.31
C ILE A 291 -9.84 19.03 11.06
N ASP A 292 -9.27 20.10 10.52
CA ASP A 292 -10.01 21.31 10.17
C ASP A 292 -10.71 21.17 8.82
N LEU A 293 -12.04 21.27 8.81
CA LEU A 293 -12.89 21.19 7.63
C LEU A 293 -13.69 22.48 7.44
N ILE A 294 -13.83 22.90 6.18
CA ILE A 294 -14.80 23.94 5.79
C ILE A 294 -15.84 23.30 4.87
N VAL A 295 -17.11 23.42 5.24
CA VAL A 295 -18.26 23.00 4.45
C VAL A 295 -18.89 24.23 3.80
N HIS A 296 -18.83 24.30 2.47
CA HIS A 296 -19.67 25.21 1.71
C HIS A 296 -21.08 24.63 1.64
N PHE A 297 -21.99 25.26 2.35
CA PHE A 297 -23.33 24.75 2.63
C PHE A 297 -24.39 25.56 1.88
N LYS A 298 -25.31 24.85 1.22
CA LYS A 298 -26.46 25.43 0.49
C LYS A 298 -27.80 24.77 0.83
N GLY A 299 -27.82 23.87 1.82
CA GLY A 299 -29.02 23.15 2.25
C GLY A 299 -29.98 23.98 3.12
N THR A 300 -31.03 23.31 3.59
CA THR A 300 -32.00 23.84 4.55
C THR A 300 -31.48 23.79 5.99
N LYS A 301 -32.18 24.45 6.92
CA LYS A 301 -31.82 24.40 8.35
C LYS A 301 -31.82 22.95 8.88
N ASP A 302 -32.82 22.16 8.51
CA ASP A 302 -32.95 20.77 8.95
C ASP A 302 -31.80 19.90 8.42
N GLN A 303 -31.38 20.11 7.17
CA GLN A 303 -30.20 19.43 6.61
C GLN A 303 -28.92 19.81 7.37
N LYS A 304 -28.80 21.07 7.78
CA LYS A 304 -27.66 21.54 8.58
C LYS A 304 -27.60 20.87 9.95
N GLU A 305 -28.73 20.79 10.65
CA GLU A 305 -28.81 20.14 11.97
C GLU A 305 -28.41 18.66 11.87
N GLN A 306 -28.94 17.93 10.88
CA GLN A 306 -28.58 16.52 10.65
C GLN A 306 -27.10 16.34 10.26
N LEU A 307 -26.54 17.28 9.48
CA LEU A 307 -25.14 17.23 9.06
C LEU A 307 -24.19 17.47 10.25
N ILE A 308 -24.54 18.37 11.16
CA ILE A 308 -23.77 18.60 12.39
C ILE A 308 -23.75 17.33 13.25
N GLU A 309 -24.90 16.71 13.47
CA GLU A 309 -25.00 15.44 14.22
C GLU A 309 -24.14 14.35 13.57
N TRP A 310 -24.18 14.23 12.24
CA TRP A 310 -23.35 13.28 11.51
C TRP A 310 -21.86 13.52 11.75
N PHE A 311 -21.39 14.78 11.65
CA PHE A 311 -19.98 15.10 11.91
C PHE A 311 -19.57 14.82 13.35
N GLU A 312 -20.43 15.10 14.34
CA GLU A 312 -20.16 14.79 15.75
C GLU A 312 -20.00 13.28 15.99
N GLU A 313 -20.84 12.46 15.38
CA GLU A 313 -20.74 11.00 15.47
C GLU A 313 -19.42 10.50 14.86
N GLN A 314 -19.06 11.01 13.68
CA GLN A 314 -17.79 10.67 13.02
C GLN A 314 -16.59 11.15 13.83
N SER A 315 -16.64 12.37 14.38
CA SER A 315 -15.60 12.94 15.24
C SER A 315 -15.29 12.03 16.43
N LYS A 316 -16.33 11.55 17.13
CA LYS A 316 -16.20 10.61 18.27
C LYS A 316 -15.63 9.25 17.85
N LYS A 317 -16.02 8.73 16.68
CA LYS A 317 -15.49 7.46 16.14
C LYS A 317 -14.00 7.59 15.83
N LEU A 318 -13.61 8.65 15.12
CA LEU A 318 -12.23 8.91 14.75
C LEU A 318 -11.35 9.25 15.96
N GLY A 319 -11.87 9.95 16.97
CA GLY A 319 -11.18 10.20 18.23
C GLY A 319 -10.78 8.90 18.94
N LYS A 320 -11.69 7.90 18.99
CA LYS A 320 -11.38 6.56 19.52
C LYS A 320 -10.32 5.82 18.69
N GLU A 321 -10.33 5.99 17.37
CA GLU A 321 -9.28 5.44 16.50
C GLU A 321 -7.93 6.12 16.74
N ASN A 322 -7.90 7.45 16.88
CA ASN A 322 -6.69 8.21 17.20
C ASN A 322 -6.10 7.76 18.54
N GLN A 323 -6.92 7.60 19.58
CA GLN A 323 -6.47 7.12 20.89
C GLN A 323 -5.89 5.71 20.81
N LYS A 324 -6.54 4.79 20.09
CA LYS A 324 -6.01 3.43 19.88
C LYS A 324 -4.68 3.43 19.12
N ARG A 325 -4.50 4.38 18.20
CA ARG A 325 -3.32 4.47 17.35
C ARG A 325 -2.14 5.18 18.01
N THR A 326 -2.42 6.21 18.81
CA THR A 326 -1.42 7.16 19.31
C THR A 326 -1.31 7.22 20.83
N GLY A 327 -2.29 6.67 21.56
CA GLY A 327 -2.44 6.85 23.01
C GLY A 327 -3.04 8.19 23.42
N VAL A 328 -3.14 9.16 22.50
CA VAL A 328 -3.67 10.50 22.78
C VAL A 328 -5.18 10.53 22.61
N GLN A 329 -5.88 10.87 23.69
CA GLN A 329 -7.31 11.14 23.65
C GLN A 329 -7.56 12.54 23.09
N ILE A 330 -8.49 12.62 22.14
CA ILE A 330 -9.04 13.85 21.60
C ILE A 330 -10.55 13.67 21.61
N ASP A 331 -11.26 14.59 22.26
CA ASP A 331 -12.71 14.49 22.42
C ASP A 331 -13.42 14.83 21.10
N ASP A 332 -12.97 15.87 20.40
CA ASP A 332 -13.44 16.26 19.07
C ASP A 332 -12.28 16.28 18.07
N LEU A 333 -12.19 15.26 17.21
CA LEU A 333 -11.14 15.18 16.19
C LEU A 333 -11.47 16.04 14.97
N LEU A 334 -12.74 16.22 14.63
CA LEU A 334 -13.17 17.05 13.52
C LEU A 334 -13.55 18.44 14.04
N ASP A 335 -12.90 19.47 13.52
CA ASP A 335 -13.31 20.87 13.69
C ASP A 335 -13.95 21.36 12.38
N VAL A 336 -15.26 21.61 12.39
CA VAL A 336 -16.05 21.80 11.17
C VAL A 336 -16.67 23.20 11.14
N HIS A 337 -16.29 23.98 10.13
CA HIS A 337 -16.78 25.33 9.90
C HIS A 337 -17.73 25.38 8.70
N PHE A 338 -18.88 26.01 8.86
CA PHE A 338 -19.87 26.16 7.80
C PHE A 338 -19.81 27.56 7.20
N ILE A 339 -19.80 27.64 5.87
CA ILE A 339 -19.91 28.90 5.13
C ILE A 339 -21.00 28.82 4.06
N THR A 340 -21.58 29.96 3.73
CA THR A 340 -22.59 30.14 2.69
C THR A 340 -22.08 31.02 1.55
N ASP A 341 -22.88 31.18 0.49
CA ASP A 341 -22.56 32.13 -0.59
C ASP A 341 -22.44 33.58 -0.06
N GLU A 342 -23.23 33.94 0.95
CA GLU A 342 -23.18 35.27 1.57
C GLU A 342 -21.86 35.47 2.35
N ASP A 343 -21.37 34.44 3.03
CA ASP A 343 -20.09 34.47 3.74
C ASP A 343 -18.91 34.66 2.77
N ILE A 344 -18.97 33.99 1.62
CA ILE A 344 -18.01 34.12 0.52
C ILE A 344 -18.02 35.54 -0.03
N GLN A 345 -19.19 36.11 -0.29
CA GLN A 345 -19.33 37.50 -0.76
C GLN A 345 -18.78 38.51 0.25
N LYS A 346 -19.01 38.27 1.55
CA LYS A 346 -18.56 39.15 2.63
C LYS A 346 -17.10 38.93 3.05
N ASN A 347 -16.42 37.91 2.52
CA ASN A 347 -15.07 37.52 2.94
C ASN A 347 -14.95 37.35 4.46
N THR A 348 -15.89 36.60 5.06
CA THR A 348 -15.79 36.26 6.50
C THR A 348 -14.52 35.45 6.78
N SER A 349 -14.09 35.39 8.05
CA SER A 349 -12.82 34.77 8.45
C SER A 349 -12.59 33.40 7.80
N TRP A 350 -13.58 32.51 7.84
CA TRP A 350 -13.50 31.19 7.21
C TRP A 350 -13.57 31.23 5.69
N ALA A 351 -14.37 32.12 5.10
CA ALA A 351 -14.46 32.27 3.65
C ALA A 351 -13.14 32.74 3.01
N THR A 352 -12.34 33.54 3.71
CA THR A 352 -11.05 34.02 3.19
C THR A 352 -10.06 32.90 2.87
N HIS A 353 -10.18 31.73 3.52
CA HIS A 353 -9.36 30.56 3.19
C HIS A 353 -9.56 30.08 1.75
N ILE A 354 -10.74 30.32 1.18
CA ILE A 354 -11.15 29.90 -0.17
C ILE A 354 -11.02 31.03 -1.18
N THR A 355 -11.36 32.27 -0.80
CA THR A 355 -11.36 33.41 -1.74
C THR A 355 -9.99 34.06 -1.92
N SER A 356 -9.04 33.81 -1.01
CA SER A 356 -7.70 34.39 -1.08
C SER A 356 -6.93 33.89 -2.32
N PRO A 357 -6.17 34.77 -3.02
CA PRO A 357 -5.32 34.38 -4.15
C PRO A 357 -4.22 33.38 -3.77
N TYR A 358 -3.92 33.24 -2.47
CA TYR A 358 -2.97 32.25 -1.94
C TYR A 358 -3.66 30.97 -1.45
N MET A 359 -4.90 30.71 -1.92
CA MET A 359 -5.79 29.58 -1.60
C MET A 359 -5.12 28.51 -0.73
N ASN A 360 -5.40 28.56 0.57
CA ASN A 360 -4.73 27.72 1.56
C ASN A 360 -5.55 26.47 1.92
N VAL A 361 -6.44 26.09 1.01
CA VAL A 361 -7.40 24.98 1.14
C VAL A 361 -7.04 23.85 0.20
N ARG A 362 -7.41 22.63 0.56
CA ARG A 362 -7.49 21.49 -0.36
C ARG A 362 -8.96 21.15 -0.57
N LYS A 363 -9.46 21.28 -1.81
CA LYS A 363 -10.80 20.82 -2.17
C LYS A 363 -10.85 19.29 -2.11
N ILE A 364 -11.84 18.74 -1.41
CA ILE A 364 -12.06 17.30 -1.27
C ILE A 364 -13.14 16.88 -2.28
N MET A 365 -12.86 15.80 -3.01
CA MET A 365 -13.83 15.25 -3.97
C MET A 365 -14.88 14.46 -3.20
N LEU A 366 -16.13 14.91 -3.28
CA LEU A 366 -17.28 14.20 -2.73
C LEU A 366 -17.81 13.22 -3.76
N LYS A 367 -18.45 12.15 -3.29
CA LYS A 367 -19.12 11.18 -4.15
C LYS A 367 -20.19 11.88 -5.00
N GLN A 368 -20.04 11.82 -6.32
CA GLN A 368 -21.10 12.17 -7.26
C GLN A 368 -22.00 10.96 -7.46
N LYS A 369 -23.31 11.17 -7.63
CA LYS A 369 -24.21 10.10 -8.09
C LYS A 369 -23.68 9.57 -9.42
N ALA A 370 -23.70 8.24 -9.58
CA ALA A 370 -23.75 7.69 -10.93
C ALA A 370 -25.07 8.18 -11.53
N ASP A 371 -25.01 8.85 -12.69
CA ASP A 371 -26.21 9.11 -13.49
C ASP A 371 -26.96 7.78 -13.65
N GLY A 372 -28.24 7.80 -13.27
CA GLY A 372 -28.99 6.62 -12.84
C GLY A 372 -29.03 5.43 -13.80
N ASP A 373 -29.11 4.24 -13.20
CA ASP A 373 -29.74 3.05 -13.77
C ASP A 373 -31.27 3.11 -13.58
#